data_AF-T1BC62-F1
#
_entry.id   AF-T1BC62-F1
#
_cell.length_a   1.000
_cell.length_b   1.000
_cell.length_c   1.000
_cell.angle_alpha   90.00
_cell.angle_beta   90.00
_cell.angle_gamma   90.00
#
_symmetry.space_group_name_H-M   'P 1'
#
loop_
_entity.id
_entity.type
_entity.pdbx_description
1 polymer ?
#
loop_
_entity_poly.entity_id
_entity_poly.type
_entity_poly.pdbx_seq_one_letter_code
_entity_poly.pdbx_strand_id
1 'polypeptide(L)'
;IVAHSDTSLCHGIAGLGEIYLEAYRTFNEDRWLKKAMGIAEVLLALGNAKGTRSIEWIIGDLNYPIADLMVGSGSIVHFFLNLRTKGRVGFPLLVKN
;
A
#
# COMPACT_ATOMS: atom_id res chain seq x y z
N ILE A 1 4.97 11.17 -16.47
CA ILE A 1 5.04 10.43 -15.19
C ILE A 1 4.15 9.20 -15.40
N VAL A 2 4.73 8.01 -15.19
CA VAL A 2 4.36 6.75 -15.87
C VAL A 2 2.87 6.40 -15.77
N ALA A 3 2.26 6.18 -16.93
CA ALA A 3 0.91 5.65 -17.12
C ALA A 3 0.89 4.15 -16.73
N HIS A 4 -0.15 3.73 -16.01
CA HIS A 4 -0.33 2.40 -15.37
C HIS A 4 0.47 2.18 -14.07
N SER A 5 0.30 3.07 -13.09
CA SER A 5 0.73 2.78 -11.72
C SER A 5 -0.36 2.00 -10.98
N ASP A 6 -0.35 0.68 -11.13
CA ASP A 6 -1.18 -0.20 -10.30
C ASP A 6 -0.91 0.09 -8.80
N THR A 7 -1.97 0.27 -8.03
CA THR A 7 -1.93 0.55 -6.59
C THR A 7 -2.15 -0.70 -5.74
N SER A 8 -2.35 -1.85 -6.39
CA SER A 8 -2.59 -3.14 -5.75
C SER A 8 -1.42 -3.63 -4.88
N LEU A 9 -1.71 -4.65 -4.07
CA LEU A 9 -0.68 -5.38 -3.34
C LEU A 9 0.03 -6.42 -4.21
N CYS A 10 -0.70 -7.03 -5.14
CA CYS A 10 -0.22 -8.16 -5.92
C CYS A 10 0.93 -7.77 -6.87
N HIS A 11 0.82 -6.63 -7.55
CA HIS A 11 1.80 -6.18 -8.54
C HIS A 11 1.84 -4.65 -8.65
N GLY A 12 1.33 -3.95 -7.62
CA GLY A 12 1.29 -2.51 -7.55
C GLY A 12 2.21 -1.90 -6.50
N ILE A 13 2.14 -0.57 -6.39
CA ILE A 13 3.01 0.22 -5.51
C ILE A 13 2.74 -0.02 -4.02
N ALA A 14 1.54 -0.46 -3.62
CA ALA A 14 1.28 -0.86 -2.22
C ALA A 14 2.10 -2.11 -1.85
N GLY A 15 2.21 -3.08 -2.77
CA GLY A 15 3.06 -4.25 -2.60
C GLY A 15 4.54 -3.89 -2.44
N LEU A 16 5.02 -2.92 -3.22
CA LEU A 16 6.38 -2.39 -3.05
C LEU A 16 6.58 -1.71 -1.69
N GLY A 17 5.57 -0.98 -1.20
CA GLY A 17 5.58 -0.39 0.13
C GLY A 17 5.74 -1.42 1.24
N GLU A 18 5.04 -2.55 1.14
CA GLU A 18 5.19 -3.68 2.07
C GLU A 18 6.60 -4.27 2.05
N ILE A 19 7.20 -4.45 0.87
CA ILE A 19 8.59 -4.95 0.75
C ILE A 19 9.55 -4.02 1.49
N TYR A 20 9.37 -2.69 1.40
CA TYR A 20 10.18 -1.75 2.16
C TYR A 20 9.94 -1.84 3.67
N LEU A 21 8.72 -2.13 4.12
CA LEU A 21 8.46 -2.36 5.55
C LEU A 21 9.14 -3.64 6.05
N GLU A 22 9.15 -4.71 5.26
CA GLU A 22 9.85 -5.94 5.64
C GLU A 22 11.37 -5.75 5.64
N ALA A 23 11.90 -4.98 4.69
CA ALA A 23 13.31 -4.56 4.70
C ALA A 23 13.65 -3.72 5.94
N TYR A 24 12.78 -2.78 6.33
CA TYR A 24 12.95 -2.02 7.57
C TYR A 24 12.97 -2.94 8.79
N ARG A 25 12.06 -3.91 8.88
CA ARG A 25 12.03 -4.88 9.99
C ARG A 25 13.28 -5.76 10.04
N THR A 26 13.75 -6.22 8.89
CA THR A 26 14.86 -7.16 8.78
C THR A 26 16.21 -6.47 9.03
N PHE A 27 16.43 -5.32 8.40
CA PHE A 27 17.70 -4.61 8.46
C PHE A 27 17.76 -3.55 9.56
N ASN A 28 16.61 -3.12 10.09
CA ASN A 28 16.48 -2.05 11.09
C ASN A 28 17.14 -0.72 10.67
N GLU A 29 17.06 -0.39 9.37
CA GLU A 29 17.62 0.84 8.82
C GLU A 29 16.51 1.80 8.37
N ASP A 30 16.49 3.01 8.90
CA ASP A 30 15.45 4.02 8.66
C ASP A 30 15.26 4.39 7.18
N ARG A 31 16.27 4.14 6.33
CA ARG A 31 16.15 4.39 4.87
C ARG A 31 15.00 3.60 4.24
N TRP A 32 14.70 2.40 4.73
CA TRP A 32 13.61 1.57 4.21
C TRP A 32 12.26 2.08 4.68
N LEU A 33 12.15 2.48 5.95
CA LEU A 33 10.94 3.12 6.46
C LEU A 33 10.63 4.42 5.70
N LYS A 34 11.65 5.24 5.42
CA LYS A 34 11.49 6.47 4.61
C LYS A 34 10.97 6.17 3.20
N LYS A 35 11.45 5.09 2.56
CA LYS A 35 10.94 4.66 1.26
C LYS A 35 9.48 4.21 1.33
N ALA A 36 9.11 3.43 2.36
CA ALA A 36 7.71 3.04 2.58
C ALA A 36 6.81 4.27 2.81
N MET A 37 7.27 5.26 3.58
CA MET A 37 6.54 6.53 3.75
C MET A 37 6.34 7.28 2.42
N GLY A 38 7.34 7.28 1.54
CA GLY A 38 7.20 7.87 0.21
C GLY A 38 6.13 7.17 -0.65
N ILE A 39 6.01 5.85 -0.54
CA ILE A 39 4.91 5.11 -1.19
C ILE A 39 3.55 5.53 -0.64
N ALA A 40 3.45 5.72 0.69
CA ALA A 40 2.22 6.18 1.32
C ALA A 40 1.79 7.57 0.83
N GLU A 41 2.73 8.50 0.65
CA GLU A 41 2.45 9.83 0.09
C GLU A 41 1.92 9.74 -1.35
N VAL A 42 2.53 8.89 -2.19
CA VAL A 42 2.05 8.64 -3.56
C VAL A 42 0.65 8.07 -3.56
N LEU A 43 0.38 7.06 -2.72
CA LEU A 43 -0.95 6.46 -2.61
C LEU A 43 -2.00 7.47 -2.15
N LEU A 44 -1.68 8.32 -1.16
CA LEU A 44 -2.58 9.40 -0.73
C LEU A 44 -2.88 10.38 -1.88
N ALA A 45 -1.87 10.74 -2.67
CA ALA A 45 -2.04 11.65 -3.81
C ALA A 45 -2.84 11.03 -4.98
N LEU A 46 -2.78 9.71 -5.16
CA LEU A 46 -3.55 8.97 -6.16
C LEU A 46 -5.01 8.71 -5.74
N GLY A 47 -5.33 8.90 -4.45
CA GLY A 47 -6.68 8.71 -3.94
C GLY A 47 -7.61 9.82 -4.42
N ASN A 48 -8.75 9.44 -5.01
CA ASN A 48 -9.80 10.38 -5.35
C ASN A 48 -10.65 10.67 -4.11
N ALA A 49 -10.53 11.88 -3.58
CA ALA A 49 -11.41 12.34 -2.51
C ALA A 49 -12.84 12.50 -3.05
N LYS A 50 -13.78 11.69 -2.57
CA LYS A 50 -15.22 11.91 -2.78
C LYS A 50 -15.81 12.49 -1.51
N GLY A 51 -16.16 13.78 -1.55
CA GLY A 51 -16.70 14.50 -0.39
C GLY A 51 -15.68 14.73 0.72
N THR A 52 -16.15 14.84 1.97
CA THR A 52 -15.33 15.24 3.13
C THR A 52 -14.74 14.09 3.94
N ARG A 53 -15.12 12.82 3.66
CA ARG A 53 -14.80 11.68 4.54
C ARG A 53 -14.38 10.38 3.87
N SER A 54 -14.34 10.32 2.54
CA SER A 54 -13.95 9.11 1.80
C SER A 54 -12.92 9.42 0.74
N ILE A 55 -11.88 8.58 0.72
CA ILE A 55 -10.90 8.51 -0.36
C ILE A 55 -11.12 7.17 -1.06
N GLU A 56 -11.32 7.20 -2.36
CA GLU A 56 -11.46 6.02 -3.20
C GLU A 56 -10.23 5.87 -4.08
N TRP A 57 -9.72 4.65 -4.17
CA TRP A 57 -8.68 4.28 -5.12
C TRP A 57 -9.29 3.39 -6.18
N ILE A 58 -9.19 3.83 -7.43
CA ILE A 58 -9.58 3.04 -8.58
C ILE A 58 -8.36 2.20 -8.94
N ILE A 59 -8.51 0.87 -8.88
CA ILE A 59 -7.42 -0.08 -9.13
C ILE A 59 -7.71 -0.82 -10.43
N GLY A 60 -6.76 -0.77 -11.36
CA GLY A 60 -6.88 -1.38 -12.69
C GLY A 60 -7.89 -0.69 -13.60
N ASP A 61 -8.41 -1.44 -14.57
CA ASP A 61 -9.39 -0.96 -15.58
C ASP A 61 -10.85 -1.00 -15.07
N LEU A 62 -11.07 -1.24 -13.77
CA LEU A 62 -12.40 -1.30 -13.18
C LEU A 62 -12.94 0.11 -12.93
N ASN A 63 -14.13 0.41 -13.44
CA ASN A 63 -14.81 1.69 -13.20
C ASN A 63 -15.42 1.82 -11.78
N TYR A 64 -15.17 0.86 -10.89
CA TYR A 64 -15.68 0.85 -9.52
C TYR A 64 -14.64 0.28 -8.54
N PRO A 65 -14.58 0.80 -7.29
CA PRO A 65 -13.67 0.28 -6.28
C PRO A 65 -14.12 -1.11 -5.82
N ILE A 66 -13.18 -2.05 -5.79
CA ILE A 66 -13.35 -3.38 -5.16
C ILE A 66 -12.63 -3.43 -3.82
N ALA A 67 -13.14 -4.24 -2.89
CA ALA A 67 -12.63 -4.32 -1.51
C ALA A 67 -11.58 -5.43 -1.30
N ASP A 68 -11.11 -6.06 -2.38
CA ASP A 68 -10.18 -7.18 -2.32
C ASP A 68 -8.85 -6.79 -1.69
N LEU A 69 -8.28 -7.70 -0.90
CA LEU A 69 -7.00 -7.46 -0.22
C LEU A 69 -5.82 -7.34 -1.20
N MET A 70 -5.79 -8.15 -2.26
CA MET A 70 -4.64 -8.24 -3.15
C MET A 70 -4.69 -7.27 -4.34
N VAL A 71 -5.90 -7.04 -4.87
CA VAL A 71 -6.14 -6.29 -6.12
C VAL A 71 -7.14 -5.15 -5.97
N GLY A 72 -7.66 -4.93 -4.76
CA GLY A 72 -8.65 -3.89 -4.47
C GLY A 72 -8.17 -2.91 -3.41
N SER A 73 -9.02 -1.97 -3.03
CA SER A 73 -8.74 -0.92 -2.02
C SER A 73 -8.32 -1.48 -0.66
N GLY A 74 -8.63 -2.75 -0.37
CA GLY A 74 -8.12 -3.48 0.79
C GLY A 74 -6.59 -3.55 0.84
N SER A 75 -5.90 -3.55 -0.31
CA SER A 75 -4.42 -3.52 -0.38
C SER A 75 -3.86 -2.27 0.26
N ILE A 76 -4.45 -1.12 -0.05
CA ILE A 76 -3.99 0.19 0.37
C ILE A 76 -4.27 0.39 1.86
N VAL A 77 -5.44 -0.03 2.32
CA VAL A 77 -5.80 -0.03 3.74
C VAL A 77 -4.86 -0.93 4.53
N HIS A 78 -4.56 -2.13 4.02
CA HIS A 78 -3.61 -3.04 4.65
C HIS A 78 -2.23 -2.41 4.76
N PHE A 79 -1.73 -1.83 3.66
CA PHE A 79 -0.43 -1.16 3.65
C PHE A 79 -0.36 0.00 4.65
N PHE A 80 -1.37 0.88 4.70
CA PHE A 80 -1.40 1.96 5.68
C PHE A 80 -1.44 1.45 7.12
N LEU A 81 -2.20 0.38 7.39
CA LEU A 81 -2.24 -0.25 8.70
C LEU A 81 -0.85 -0.81 9.08
N ASN A 82 -0.20 -1.53 8.16
CA ASN A 82 1.10 -2.12 8.44
C ASN A 82 2.20 -1.04 8.59
N LEU A 83 2.15 0.03 7.79
CA LEU A 83 3.03 1.19 7.92
C LEU A 83 2.87 1.86 9.29
N ARG A 84 1.64 2.11 9.73
CA ARG A 84 1.35 2.71 11.04
C ARG A 84 1.85 1.84 12.19
N THR A 85 1.80 0.52 12.02
CA THR A 85 2.29 -0.44 13.03
C THR A 85 3.78 -0.79 12.87
N LYS A 86 4.45 -0.20 11.87
CA LYS A 86 5.86 -0.43 11.51
C LYS A 86 6.18 -1.92 11.22
N GLY A 87 5.34 -2.57 10.42
CA GLY A 87 5.57 -3.96 9.98
C GLY A 87 5.04 -5.05 10.93
N ARG A 88 4.30 -4.69 11.99
CA ARG A 88 3.80 -5.67 12.97
C ARG A 88 2.73 -6.58 12.40
N VAL A 89 1.84 -6.07 11.55
CA VAL A 89 0.79 -6.88 10.89
C VAL A 89 1.43 -7.85 9.91
N GLY A 90 2.44 -7.41 9.16
CA GLY A 90 3.17 -8.23 8.21
C GLY A 90 2.44 -8.44 6.89
N PHE A 91 3.18 -8.90 5.89
CA PHE A 91 2.63 -9.13 4.56
C PHE A 91 1.57 -10.24 4.58
N PRO A 92 0.42 -10.08 3.89
CA PRO A 92 -0.59 -11.11 3.82
C PRO A 92 -0.02 -12.42 3.26
N LEU A 93 -0.43 -13.54 3.85
CA LEU A 93 -0.03 -14.89 3.42
C LEU A 93 1.46 -15.24 3.64
N LEU A 94 2.27 -14.33 4.19
CA LEU A 94 3.59 -14.67 4.73
C LEU A 94 3.43 -15.08 6.20
N VAL A 95 3.50 -16.38 6.46
CA VAL A 95 3.52 -16.91 7.83
C VAL A 95 4.81 -16.47 8.50
N LYS A 96 4.70 -15.74 9.61
CA LYS A 96 5.84 -15.39 10.45
C LYS A 96 6.14 -16.58 11.36
N ASN A 97 7.36 -17.09 11.31
CA ASN A 97 7.90 -18.05 12.28
C ASN A 97 8.34 -17.32 13.55
#